data_AF-A0A0S3RTN1-F1
#
_entry.id   AF-A0A0S3RTN1-F1
#
_cell.length_a   1.000
_cell.length_b   1.000
_cell.length_c   1.000
_cell.angle_alpha   90.00
_cell.angle_beta   90.00
_cell.angle_gamma   90.00
#
_symmetry.space_group_name_H-M   'P 1'
#
loop_
_entity.id
_entity.type
_entity.pdbx_description
1 polymer ?
#
loop_
_entity_poly.entity_id
_entity_poly.type
_entity_poly.pdbx_seq_one_letter_code
_entity_poly.pdbx_strand_id
1 'polypeptide(L)'
;MNESLQQQLQSPQHIILEQLGVLAVKISLSPIELEMPPEVTNRKSSLSFFICQRDIFEILSGTDMLCISVLQLWLLYLHRLTIEKKNDHIYGFIDPVAIQGVGNKGEEVQNYLLEAFVNGKKQVYLAPYLQQGHWQLLLILPQQFLVVLLCSLHKKPHTLAIKNTLILVVEAYSRLQGTHILSRKKLQFIAPT
;
A
#
# COMPACT_ATOMS: atom_id res chain seq x y z
N MET A 1 32.96 -35.45 -26.55
CA MET A 1 31.78 -35.97 -25.84
C MET A 1 32.18 -36.21 -24.39
N ASN A 2 32.04 -35.18 -23.56
CA ASN A 2 31.32 -35.21 -22.29
C ASN A 2 31.78 -34.07 -21.36
N GLU A 3 30.86 -33.12 -21.23
CA GLU A 3 30.41 -32.57 -19.96
C GLU A 3 31.47 -31.87 -19.10
N SER A 4 31.92 -30.72 -19.60
CA SER A 4 32.17 -29.59 -18.73
C SER A 4 30.87 -29.22 -18.02
N LEU A 5 30.69 -29.70 -16.78
CA LEU A 5 29.70 -29.24 -15.83
C LEU A 5 29.84 -27.72 -15.64
N GLN A 6 29.14 -26.96 -16.47
CA GLN A 6 28.70 -25.62 -16.11
C GLN A 6 27.61 -25.81 -15.06
N GLN A 7 27.98 -25.81 -13.79
CA GLN A 7 27.04 -25.40 -12.75
C GLN A 7 26.61 -23.98 -13.09
N GLN A 8 25.47 -23.84 -13.78
CA GLN A 8 24.80 -22.56 -13.92
C GLN A 8 24.51 -22.08 -12.50
N LEU A 9 25.23 -21.06 -12.04
CA LEU A 9 24.86 -20.32 -10.83
C LEU A 9 23.44 -19.79 -11.08
N GLN A 10 22.44 -20.43 -10.46
CA GLN A 10 21.08 -19.93 -10.48
C GLN A 10 21.07 -18.53 -9.86
N SER A 11 20.41 -17.58 -10.52
CA SER A 11 20.33 -16.23 -10.01
C SER A 11 19.59 -16.22 -8.66
N PRO A 12 19.90 -15.29 -7.73
CA PRO A 12 19.19 -15.20 -6.45
C PRO A 12 17.67 -15.08 -6.59
N GLN A 13 17.21 -14.44 -7.68
CA GLN A 13 15.79 -14.31 -8.00
C GLN A 13 15.15 -15.67 -8.35
N HIS A 14 15.85 -16.52 -9.10
CA HIS A 14 15.35 -17.85 -9.46
C HIS A 14 15.16 -18.71 -8.21
N ILE A 15 16.11 -18.65 -7.27
CA ILE A 15 16.05 -19.38 -5.99
C ILE A 15 14.85 -18.91 -5.15
N ILE A 16 14.55 -17.61 -5.12
CA ILE A 16 13.41 -17.05 -4.39
C ILE A 16 12.09 -17.51 -5.00
N LEU A 17 11.97 -17.50 -6.34
CA LEU A 17 10.75 -17.93 -7.03
C LEU A 17 10.49 -19.43 -6.85
N GLU A 18 11.54 -20.26 -6.87
CA GLU A 18 11.44 -21.68 -6.54
C GLU A 18 10.96 -21.91 -5.10
N GLN A 19 11.52 -21.18 -4.13
CA GLN A 19 11.09 -21.25 -2.73
C GLN A 19 9.63 -20.83 -2.55
N LEU A 20 9.19 -19.78 -3.24
CA LEU A 20 7.78 -19.37 -3.28
C LEU A 20 6.89 -20.45 -3.88
N GLY A 21 7.33 -21.12 -4.95
CA GLY A 21 6.62 -22.26 -5.54
C GLY A 21 6.44 -23.43 -4.56
N VAL A 22 7.48 -23.77 -3.80
CA VAL A 22 7.40 -24.79 -2.74
C VAL A 22 6.44 -24.37 -1.62
N LEU A 23 6.46 -23.08 -1.25
CA LEU A 23 5.55 -22.53 -0.25
C LEU A 23 4.08 -22.58 -0.72
N ALA A 24 3.82 -22.32 -2.00
CA ALA A 24 2.47 -22.41 -2.59
C ALA A 24 1.86 -23.82 -2.41
N VAL A 25 2.66 -24.87 -2.58
CA VAL A 25 2.21 -26.25 -2.35
C VAL A 25 1.82 -26.49 -0.89
N LYS A 26 2.59 -25.94 0.06
CA LYS A 26 2.30 -26.08 1.50
C LYS A 26 1.01 -25.35 1.91
N ILE A 27 0.78 -24.17 1.35
CA ILE A 27 -0.38 -23.32 1.68
C ILE A 27 -1.68 -23.81 1.01
N SER A 28 -1.59 -24.67 -0.01
CA SER A 28 -2.75 -25.27 -0.68
C SER A 28 -3.73 -25.97 0.28
N LEU A 29 -3.23 -26.46 1.42
CA LEU A 29 -4.02 -27.18 2.43
C LEU A 29 -4.57 -26.27 3.53
N SER A 30 -3.93 -25.13 3.79
CA SER A 30 -4.32 -24.19 4.85
C SER A 30 -3.79 -22.80 4.54
N PRO A 31 -4.67 -21.79 4.35
CA PRO A 31 -4.27 -20.40 4.23
C PRO A 31 -3.46 -19.94 5.44
N ILE A 32 -2.47 -19.07 5.22
CA ILE A 32 -1.72 -18.46 6.31
C ILE A 32 -2.48 -17.23 6.79
N GLU A 33 -2.95 -17.25 8.03
CA GLU A 33 -3.43 -16.05 8.69
C GLU A 33 -2.24 -15.20 9.16
N LEU A 34 -2.28 -13.92 8.83
CA LEU A 34 -1.32 -12.93 9.27
C LEU A 34 -2.05 -11.82 10.01
N GLU A 35 -1.54 -11.47 11.18
CA GLU A 35 -1.98 -10.29 11.91
C GLU A 35 -1.21 -9.07 11.43
N MET A 36 -1.93 -8.00 11.08
CA MET A 36 -1.39 -6.69 10.80
C MET A 36 -1.56 -5.81 12.05
N PRO A 37 -0.46 -5.47 12.75
CA PRO A 37 -0.52 -4.60 13.92
C PRO A 37 -1.14 -3.22 13.59
N PRO A 38 -1.82 -2.59 14.55
CA PRO A 38 -2.46 -1.28 14.34
C PRO A 38 -1.49 -0.21 13.81
N GLU A 39 -0.22 -0.27 14.21
CA GLU A 39 0.84 0.68 13.87
C GLU A 39 1.22 0.66 12.38
N VAL A 40 0.97 -0.46 11.69
CA VAL A 40 1.23 -0.60 10.26
C VAL A 40 0.29 0.33 9.48
N THR A 41 -1.01 0.24 9.77
CA THR A 41 -2.07 0.94 9.02
C THR A 41 -2.66 2.14 9.76
N ASN A 42 -2.09 2.48 10.92
CA ASN A 42 -2.48 3.56 11.82
C ASN A 42 -3.95 3.45 12.28
N ARG A 43 -4.43 2.21 12.44
CA ARG A 43 -5.76 1.86 12.97
C ARG A 43 -5.74 1.80 14.50
N LYS A 44 -6.92 1.71 15.12
CA LYS A 44 -7.10 1.49 16.57
C LYS A 44 -6.97 0.02 16.99
N SER A 45 -7.18 -0.90 16.06
CA SER A 45 -7.14 -2.35 16.30
C SER A 45 -6.31 -3.04 15.23
N SER A 46 -5.81 -4.24 15.55
CA SER A 46 -5.17 -5.10 14.57
C SER A 46 -6.19 -5.57 13.53
N LEU A 47 -5.66 -5.97 12.37
CA LEU A 47 -6.45 -6.53 11.28
C LEU A 47 -5.82 -7.86 10.85
N SER A 48 -6.60 -8.94 10.85
CA SER A 48 -6.16 -10.20 10.26
C SER A 48 -6.44 -10.21 8.75
N PHE A 49 -5.52 -10.79 8.00
CA PHE A 49 -5.72 -11.12 6.58
C PHE A 49 -5.10 -12.48 6.27
N PHE A 50 -5.54 -13.11 5.18
CA PHE A 50 -5.11 -14.45 4.80
C PHE A 50 -4.29 -14.40 3.51
N ILE A 51 -3.22 -15.19 3.46
CA ILE A 51 -2.48 -15.49 2.25
C ILE A 51 -2.82 -16.91 1.83
N CYS A 52 -3.41 -17.03 0.65
CA CYS A 52 -3.80 -18.28 0.02
C CYS A 52 -2.82 -18.69 -1.08
N GLN A 53 -2.92 -19.94 -1.54
CA GLN A 53 -2.11 -20.43 -2.65
C GLN A 53 -2.28 -19.58 -3.92
N ARG A 54 -3.51 -19.13 -4.19
CA ARG A 54 -3.81 -18.27 -5.35
C ARG A 54 -3.00 -16.97 -5.32
N ASP A 55 -2.88 -16.33 -4.16
CA ASP A 55 -2.15 -15.07 -3.99
C ASP A 55 -0.67 -15.22 -4.38
N ILE A 56 -0.07 -16.39 -4.08
CA ILE A 56 1.30 -16.70 -4.48
C ILE A 56 1.39 -16.92 -5.99
N PHE A 57 0.42 -17.63 -6.58
CA PHE A 57 0.40 -17.82 -8.02
C PHE A 57 0.22 -16.53 -8.80
N GLU A 58 -0.53 -15.54 -8.29
CA GLU A 58 -0.65 -14.22 -8.91
C GLU A 58 0.71 -13.50 -8.98
N ILE A 59 1.55 -13.66 -7.95
CA ILE A 59 2.93 -13.14 -7.95
C ILE A 59 3.81 -13.90 -8.95
N LEU A 60 3.70 -15.23 -8.98
CA LEU A 60 4.53 -16.08 -9.83
C LEU A 60 4.16 -15.98 -11.33
N SER A 61 2.88 -15.84 -11.66
CA SER A 61 2.41 -15.75 -13.05
C SER A 61 2.76 -14.40 -13.66
N GLY A 62 2.67 -13.33 -12.87
CA GLY A 62 2.86 -11.95 -13.33
C GLY A 62 1.82 -11.48 -14.34
N THR A 63 0.82 -12.30 -14.66
CA THR A 63 -0.24 -12.00 -15.63
C THR A 63 -1.52 -11.51 -14.96
N ASP A 64 -1.70 -11.87 -13.69
CA ASP A 64 -2.90 -11.55 -12.94
C ASP A 64 -2.76 -10.24 -12.18
N MET A 65 -3.89 -9.59 -11.92
CA MET A 65 -3.94 -8.43 -11.04
C MET A 65 -3.71 -8.90 -9.61
N LEU A 66 -2.69 -8.34 -8.95
CA LEU A 66 -2.42 -8.66 -7.54
C LEU A 66 -3.65 -8.40 -6.67
N CYS A 67 -4.00 -9.40 -5.87
CA CYS A 67 -5.04 -9.25 -4.86
C CYS A 67 -4.64 -8.30 -3.72
N ILE A 68 -5.64 -7.90 -2.93
CA ILE A 68 -5.44 -6.99 -1.80
C ILE A 68 -4.55 -7.61 -0.71
N SER A 69 -4.66 -8.90 -0.44
CA SER A 69 -3.86 -9.57 0.60
C SER A 69 -2.36 -9.53 0.29
N VAL A 70 -1.96 -9.64 -0.98
CA VAL A 70 -0.56 -9.46 -1.41
C VAL A 70 -0.07 -8.03 -1.15
N LEU A 71 -0.91 -7.03 -1.42
CA LEU A 71 -0.55 -5.64 -1.12
C LEU A 71 -0.46 -5.41 0.39
N GLN A 72 -1.36 -5.97 1.20
CA GLN A 72 -1.28 -5.89 2.67
C GLN A 72 -0.01 -6.56 3.20
N LEU A 73 0.38 -7.72 2.66
CA LEU A 73 1.66 -8.37 2.97
C LEU A 73 2.86 -7.47 2.62
N TRP A 74 2.82 -6.81 1.47
CA TRP A 74 3.85 -5.87 1.07
C TRP A 74 3.93 -4.66 2.01
N LEU A 75 2.80 -4.09 2.44
CA LEU A 75 2.77 -2.99 3.41
C LEU A 75 3.33 -3.42 4.77
N LEU A 76 2.99 -4.62 5.24
CA LEU A 76 3.54 -5.20 6.48
C LEU A 76 5.07 -5.35 6.39
N TYR A 77 5.57 -5.84 5.25
CA TYR A 77 7.01 -5.93 4.99
C TYR A 77 7.69 -4.55 4.95
N LEU A 78 7.10 -3.58 4.26
CA LEU A 78 7.63 -2.22 4.20
C LEU A 78 7.68 -1.58 5.58
N HIS A 79 6.66 -1.76 6.41
CA HIS A 79 6.66 -1.27 7.78
C HIS A 79 7.81 -1.88 8.61
N ARG A 80 8.05 -3.18 8.49
CA ARG A 80 9.21 -3.82 9.14
C ARG A 80 10.52 -3.18 8.67
N LEU A 81 10.68 -2.96 7.37
CA LEU A 81 11.86 -2.30 6.83
C LEU A 81 12.04 -0.86 7.35
N THR A 82 10.95 -0.09 7.52
CA THR A 82 11.09 1.29 8.04
C THR A 82 11.56 1.29 9.49
N ILE A 83 11.13 0.34 10.31
CA ILE A 83 11.66 0.16 11.67
C ILE A 83 13.15 -0.19 11.63
N GLU A 84 13.54 -1.20 10.83
CA GLU A 84 14.94 -1.63 10.68
C GLU A 84 15.85 -0.47 10.22
N LYS A 85 15.31 0.42 9.37
CA LYS A 85 16.02 1.61 8.86
C LYS A 85 15.84 2.86 9.71
N LYS A 86 15.13 2.81 10.84
CA LYS A 86 14.82 3.95 11.73
C LYS A 86 14.08 5.11 11.02
N ASN A 87 13.27 4.77 10.02
CA ASN A 87 12.45 5.68 9.22
C ASN A 87 10.95 5.52 9.49
N ASP A 88 10.56 4.79 10.53
CA ASP A 88 9.18 4.52 10.92
C ASP A 88 8.38 5.80 11.25
N HIS A 89 9.05 6.89 11.61
CA HIS A 89 8.43 8.22 11.81
C HIS A 89 8.07 8.94 10.49
N ILE A 90 8.68 8.54 9.37
CA ILE A 90 8.49 9.20 8.06
C ILE A 90 7.31 8.58 7.31
N TYR A 91 7.25 7.26 7.26
CA TYR A 91 6.33 6.52 6.39
C TYR A 91 5.15 5.93 7.16
N GLY A 92 3.94 6.23 6.69
CA GLY A 92 2.71 5.57 7.05
C GLY A 92 2.18 4.72 5.90
N PHE A 93 1.41 3.70 6.23
CA PHE A 93 0.78 2.83 5.23
C PHE A 93 -0.74 2.91 5.38
N ILE A 94 -1.42 2.93 4.25
CA ILE A 94 -2.87 2.99 4.16
C ILE A 94 -3.36 1.63 3.69
N ASP A 95 -4.27 1.04 4.45
CA ASP A 95 -4.88 -0.23 4.11
C ASP A 95 -5.71 -0.10 2.82
N PRO A 96 -5.34 -0.80 1.73
CA PRO A 96 -6.09 -0.74 0.49
C PRO A 96 -7.56 -1.11 0.69
N VAL A 97 -7.92 -2.01 1.61
CA VAL A 97 -9.33 -2.39 1.85
C VAL A 97 -10.16 -1.18 2.26
N ALA A 98 -9.66 -0.33 3.16
CA ALA A 98 -10.43 0.78 3.73
C ALA A 98 -10.61 1.97 2.80
N ILE A 99 -9.90 2.04 1.68
CA ILE A 99 -9.97 3.17 0.76
C ILE A 99 -10.59 2.83 -0.59
N GLN A 100 -10.98 1.57 -0.82
CA GLN A 100 -11.70 1.20 -2.04
C GLN A 100 -13.13 1.76 -2.01
N GLY A 101 -13.59 2.27 -3.16
CA GLY A 101 -14.96 2.76 -3.32
C GLY A 101 -16.01 1.65 -3.40
N VAL A 102 -15.59 0.40 -3.65
CA VAL A 102 -16.48 -0.77 -3.61
C VAL A 102 -16.48 -1.31 -2.19
N GLY A 103 -17.67 -1.40 -1.58
CA GLY A 103 -17.85 -1.96 -0.24
C GLY A 103 -17.73 -0.95 0.91
N ASN A 104 -17.07 0.19 0.72
CA ASN A 104 -16.97 1.25 1.73
C ASN A 104 -17.76 2.50 1.33
N LYS A 105 -18.38 3.15 2.32
CA LYS A 105 -19.01 4.47 2.12
C LYS A 105 -17.95 5.56 2.13
N GLY A 106 -18.20 6.65 1.40
CA GLY A 106 -17.27 7.79 1.35
C GLY A 106 -16.95 8.41 2.72
N GLU A 107 -17.89 8.35 3.67
CA GLU A 107 -17.68 8.79 5.06
C GLU A 107 -16.74 7.85 5.84
N GLU A 108 -16.88 6.52 5.65
CA GLU A 108 -16.01 5.53 6.29
C GLU A 108 -14.56 5.68 5.82
N VAL A 109 -14.37 5.89 4.50
CA VAL A 109 -13.06 6.19 3.91
C VAL A 109 -12.46 7.47 4.49
N GLN A 110 -13.26 8.53 4.62
CA GLN A 110 -12.82 9.81 5.19
C GLN A 110 -12.41 9.65 6.66
N ASN A 111 -13.23 9.00 7.47
CA ASN A 111 -12.98 8.77 8.89
C ASN A 111 -11.71 7.94 9.07
N TYR A 112 -11.54 6.86 8.31
CA TYR A 112 -10.34 6.03 8.37
C TYR A 112 -9.07 6.83 8.04
N LEU A 113 -9.07 7.58 6.93
CA LEU A 113 -7.89 8.38 6.53
C LEU A 113 -7.57 9.48 7.55
N LEU A 114 -8.59 10.14 8.11
CA LEU A 114 -8.39 11.17 9.13
C LEU A 114 -7.79 10.56 10.40
N GLU A 115 -8.32 9.43 10.88
CA GLU A 115 -7.76 8.70 12.01
C GLU A 115 -6.31 8.27 11.75
N ALA A 116 -6.01 7.74 10.56
CA ALA A 116 -4.67 7.33 10.18
C ALA A 116 -3.67 8.51 10.22
N PHE A 117 -4.11 9.71 9.82
CA PHE A 117 -3.28 10.92 9.87
C PHE A 117 -3.06 11.41 11.31
N VAL A 118 -4.13 11.44 12.11
CA VAL A 118 -4.08 11.89 13.52
C VAL A 118 -3.24 10.96 14.39
N ASN A 119 -3.41 9.65 14.23
CA ASN A 119 -2.72 8.65 15.04
C ASN A 119 -1.28 8.44 14.55
N GLY A 120 -1.11 8.29 13.23
CA GLY A 120 0.19 7.96 12.65
C GLY A 120 1.18 9.10 12.69
N LYS A 121 0.72 10.34 12.49
CA LYS A 121 1.56 11.56 12.42
C LYS A 121 2.78 11.41 11.50
N LYS A 122 2.63 10.64 10.42
CA LYS A 122 3.70 10.35 9.46
C LYS A 122 3.85 11.50 8.47
N GLN A 123 5.04 11.64 7.89
CA GLN A 123 5.30 12.69 6.89
C GLN A 123 4.67 12.36 5.54
N VAL A 124 4.68 11.08 5.16
CA VAL A 124 4.10 10.57 3.91
C VAL A 124 3.35 9.27 4.17
N TYR A 125 2.20 9.13 3.52
CA TYR A 125 1.36 7.93 3.55
C TYR A 125 1.35 7.26 2.19
N LEU A 126 1.72 5.98 2.13
CA LEU A 126 1.66 5.14 0.94
C LEU A 126 0.29 4.46 0.90
N ALA A 127 -0.47 4.72 -0.17
CA ALA A 127 -1.82 4.20 -0.33
C ALA A 127 -1.98 3.51 -1.70
N PRO A 128 -1.90 2.17 -1.74
CA PRO A 128 -2.27 1.39 -2.91
C PRO A 128 -3.76 1.57 -3.19
N TYR A 129 -4.11 2.06 -4.38
CA TYR A 129 -5.46 2.40 -4.76
C TYR A 129 -5.84 1.71 -6.07
N LEU A 130 -6.97 0.99 -6.08
CA LEU A 130 -7.46 0.28 -7.26
C LEU A 130 -8.54 1.13 -7.91
N GLN A 131 -8.33 1.47 -9.19
CA GLN A 131 -9.33 2.18 -9.96
C GLN A 131 -9.45 1.61 -11.36
N GLN A 132 -10.66 1.19 -11.72
CA GLN A 132 -10.99 0.66 -13.05
C GLN A 132 -10.02 -0.45 -13.47
N GLY A 133 -9.83 -1.45 -12.60
CA GLY A 133 -8.96 -2.60 -12.87
C GLY A 133 -7.46 -2.30 -12.92
N HIS A 134 -7.03 -1.15 -12.37
CA HIS A 134 -5.62 -0.76 -12.38
C HIS A 134 -5.16 -0.27 -11.00
N TRP A 135 -4.13 -0.92 -10.46
CA TRP A 135 -3.47 -0.48 -9.24
C TRP A 135 -2.59 0.74 -9.49
N GLN A 136 -2.68 1.71 -8.59
CA GLN A 136 -1.91 2.93 -8.58
C GLN A 136 -1.40 3.17 -7.15
N LEU A 137 -0.26 3.84 -6.98
CA LEU A 137 0.24 4.19 -5.66
C LEU A 137 0.08 5.70 -5.45
N LEU A 138 -0.64 6.08 -4.39
CA LEU A 138 -0.73 7.46 -3.94
C LEU A 138 0.28 7.68 -2.82
N LEU A 139 1.11 8.71 -2.96
CA LEU A 139 1.90 9.25 -1.84
C LEU A 139 1.18 10.49 -1.35
N ILE A 140 0.61 10.42 -0.15
CA ILE A 140 -0.12 11.52 0.45
C ILE A 140 0.80 12.20 1.46
N LEU A 141 1.05 13.50 1.31
CA LEU A 141 1.88 14.31 2.20
C LEU A 141 0.98 15.39 2.85
N PRO A 142 0.25 15.05 3.92
CA PRO A 142 -0.79 15.93 4.47
C PRO A 142 -0.26 17.31 4.89
N GLN A 143 0.93 17.35 5.50
CA GLN A 143 1.55 18.60 5.96
C GLN A 143 2.02 19.50 4.80
N GLN A 144 2.31 18.91 3.64
CA GLN A 144 2.76 19.65 2.46
C GLN A 144 1.61 20.03 1.53
N PHE A 145 0.38 19.61 1.82
CA PHE A 145 -0.76 19.76 0.92
C PHE A 145 -0.43 19.19 -0.48
N LEU A 146 0.15 17.99 -0.54
CA LEU A 146 0.56 17.35 -1.78
C LEU A 146 0.11 15.87 -1.82
N VAL A 147 -0.38 15.44 -2.97
CA VAL A 147 -0.55 14.04 -3.36
C VAL A 147 0.25 13.78 -4.63
N VAL A 148 1.14 12.79 -4.59
CA VAL A 148 1.86 12.28 -5.77
C VAL A 148 1.18 11.00 -6.23
N LEU A 149 0.75 10.96 -7.48
CA LEU A 149 0.24 9.78 -8.15
C LEU A 149 1.37 9.07 -8.88
N LEU A 150 1.70 7.85 -8.46
CA LEU A 150 2.56 6.94 -9.21
C LEU A 150 1.66 5.92 -9.93
N CYS A 151 1.71 5.94 -11.25
CA CYS A 151 0.86 5.11 -12.10
C CYS A 151 1.67 4.63 -13.31
N SER A 152 1.83 3.31 -13.45
CA SER A 152 2.58 2.71 -14.55
C SER A 152 1.92 2.89 -15.92
N LEU A 153 0.63 3.25 -15.95
CA LEU A 153 -0.09 3.63 -17.18
C LEU A 153 -0.07 5.16 -17.42
N HIS A 154 0.72 5.93 -16.66
CA HIS A 154 0.82 7.38 -16.76
C HIS A 154 -0.55 8.10 -16.70
N LYS A 155 -1.53 7.54 -15.97
CA LYS A 155 -2.83 8.19 -15.76
C LYS A 155 -2.63 9.51 -15.02
N LYS A 156 -3.43 10.51 -15.40
CA LYS A 156 -3.35 11.86 -14.82
C LYS A 156 -4.10 11.95 -13.49
N PRO A 157 -3.63 12.74 -12.50
CA PRO A 157 -4.27 12.81 -11.19
C PRO A 157 -5.72 13.32 -11.18
N HIS A 158 -6.16 14.04 -12.22
CA HIS A 158 -7.54 14.51 -12.31
C HIS A 158 -8.56 13.38 -12.51
N THR A 159 -8.12 12.17 -12.88
CA THR A 159 -9.00 11.01 -13.06
C THR A 159 -9.22 10.22 -11.77
N LEU A 160 -8.54 10.56 -10.66
CA LEU A 160 -8.67 9.85 -9.39
C LEU A 160 -10.05 10.07 -8.76
N ALA A 161 -10.79 8.98 -8.56
CA ALA A 161 -12.11 9.01 -7.95
C ALA A 161 -12.07 9.39 -6.46
N ILE A 162 -11.01 9.01 -5.74
CA ILE A 162 -10.80 9.37 -4.32
C ILE A 162 -10.40 10.84 -4.09
N LYS A 163 -10.22 11.63 -5.16
CA LYS A 163 -9.67 12.99 -5.08
C LYS A 163 -10.41 13.91 -4.11
N ASN A 164 -11.74 13.95 -4.16
CA ASN A 164 -12.54 14.81 -3.27
C ASN A 164 -12.41 14.39 -1.80
N THR A 165 -12.39 13.09 -1.53
CA THR A 165 -12.14 12.53 -0.18
C THR A 165 -10.79 12.99 0.35
N LEU A 166 -9.73 12.93 -0.46
CA LEU A 166 -8.40 13.37 -0.04
C LEU A 166 -8.34 14.87 0.27
N ILE A 167 -9.02 15.71 -0.53
CA ILE A 167 -9.12 17.15 -0.27
C ILE A 167 -9.76 17.39 1.11
N LEU A 168 -10.93 16.80 1.36
CA LEU A 168 -11.65 16.97 2.62
C LEU A 168 -10.84 16.50 3.83
N VAL A 169 -10.20 15.34 3.74
CA VAL A 169 -9.43 14.77 4.86
C VAL A 169 -8.18 15.59 5.16
N VAL A 170 -7.42 16.02 4.14
CA VAL A 170 -6.21 16.84 4.38
C VAL A 170 -6.58 18.20 4.96
N GLU A 171 -7.67 18.81 4.49
CA GLU A 171 -8.19 20.06 5.08
C GLU A 171 -8.62 19.85 6.54
N ALA A 172 -9.37 18.79 6.84
CA ALA A 172 -9.80 18.46 8.19
C ALA A 172 -8.59 18.22 9.11
N TYR A 173 -7.61 17.42 8.67
CA TYR A 173 -6.39 17.16 9.41
C TYR A 173 -5.61 18.45 9.69
N SER A 174 -5.47 19.33 8.69
CA SER A 174 -4.78 20.62 8.87
C SER A 174 -5.50 21.54 9.88
N ARG A 175 -6.84 21.52 9.92
CA ARG A 175 -7.61 22.26 10.94
C ARG A 175 -7.34 21.73 12.35
N LEU A 176 -7.30 20.40 12.51
CA LEU A 176 -6.97 19.76 13.79
C LEU A 176 -5.54 20.08 14.26
N GLN A 177 -4.59 20.24 13.33
CA GLN A 177 -3.22 20.65 13.64
C GLN A 177 -3.06 22.17 13.86
N GLY A 178 -4.13 22.97 13.72
CA GLY A 178 -4.06 24.44 13.81
C GLY A 178 -3.31 25.11 12.65
N THR A 179 -2.93 24.36 11.61
CA THR A 179 -2.12 24.88 10.48
C THR A 179 -2.97 25.53 9.38
N HIS A 180 -4.25 25.19 9.28
CA HIS A 180 -5.14 25.70 8.22
C HIS A 180 -5.43 27.21 8.36
N ILE A 181 -5.34 27.77 9.57
CA ILE A 181 -5.56 29.22 9.80
C ILE A 181 -4.37 30.04 9.24
N LEU A 182 -3.19 29.43 9.10
CA LEU A 182 -1.96 30.09 8.63
C LEU A 182 -1.68 29.87 7.14
N SER A 183 -2.26 28.84 6.51
CA SER A 183 -1.96 28.48 5.13
C SER A 183 -3.23 28.44 4.27
N ARG A 184 -3.35 29.34 3.28
CA ARG A 184 -4.37 29.30 2.20
C ARG A 184 -4.05 28.24 1.14
N LYS A 185 -3.26 27.20 1.48
CA LYS A 185 -2.78 26.22 0.50
C LYS A 185 -3.89 25.24 0.14
N LYS A 186 -4.15 25.09 -1.15
CA LYS A 186 -5.03 24.05 -1.69
C LYS A 186 -4.24 22.77 -1.89
N LEU A 187 -4.87 21.62 -1.67
CA LEU A 187 -4.25 20.32 -1.92
C LEU A 187 -3.87 20.17 -3.40
N GLN A 188 -2.60 19.92 -3.67
CA GLN A 188 -2.04 19.73 -4.99
C GLN A 188 -1.96 18.24 -5.34
N PHE A 189 -2.16 17.93 -6.61
CA PHE A 189 -2.04 16.59 -7.15
C PHE A 189 -1.06 16.60 -8.32
N ILE A 190 0.01 15.83 -8.22
CA ILE A 190 1.03 15.71 -9.28
C ILE A 190 1.21 14.25 -9.68
N ALA A 191 1.70 14.02 -10.89
CA ALA A 191 2.21 12.72 -11.32
C ALA A 191 3.62 12.97 -11.90
N PRO A 192 4.64 12.19 -11.50
CA PRO A 192 5.96 12.30 -12.11
C PRO A 192 5.87 11.99 -13.61
N THR A 193 6.52 12.84 -14.40
CA THR A 193 6.70 12.67 -15.84
C THR A 193 7.81 11.69 -16.15
#